data_AF-A0A349DWY1-F1
#
_entry.id   AF-A0A349DWY1-F1
#
_cell.length_a   1.000
_cell.length_b   1.000
_cell.length_c   1.000
_cell.angle_alpha   90.00
_cell.angle_beta   90.00
_cell.angle_gamma   90.00
#
_symmetry.space_group_name_H-M   'P 1'
#
loop_
_entity.id
_entity.type
_entity.pdbx_description
1 polymer ?
#
loop_
_entity_poly.entity_id
_entity_poly.type
_entity_poly.pdbx_seq_one_letter_code
_entity_poly.pdbx_strand_id
1 'polypeptide(L)'
;MIGIGVYRKSDYEEILKMSVDSSELDNTWEEWKANKERTKKHLQSLGMEVIDVLVTPEELLNYCRENVLRIDGNARSQFVSNKTSQLQKKK
;
A
#
# COMPACT_ATOMS: atom_id res chain seq x y z
N MET A 1 6.96 2.62 -14.29
CA MET A 1 5.68 2.31 -13.62
C MET A 1 5.79 2.61 -12.13
N ILE A 2 4.69 3.03 -11.52
CA ILE A 2 4.60 3.35 -10.08
C ILE A 2 3.62 2.36 -9.45
N GLY A 3 3.96 1.84 -8.27
CA GLY A 3 3.05 1.02 -7.49
C GLY A 3 2.15 1.85 -6.60
N ILE A 4 0.86 1.50 -6.55
CA ILE A 4 -0.06 1.97 -5.51
C ILE A 4 -0.48 0.80 -4.63
N GLY A 5 -0.33 0.95 -3.32
CA GLY A 5 -0.72 -0.09 -2.36
C GLY A 5 -2.23 -0.31 -2.39
N VAL A 6 -2.67 -1.56 -2.42
CA VAL A 6 -4.08 -1.93 -2.33
C VAL A 6 -4.35 -2.95 -1.24
N TYR A 7 -5.44 -2.75 -0.49
CA TYR A 7 -5.89 -3.66 0.55
C TYR A 7 -7.21 -4.33 0.16
N ARG A 8 -7.37 -5.60 0.54
CA ARG A 8 -8.67 -6.26 0.52
C ARG A 8 -9.53 -5.70 1.67
N LYS A 9 -10.85 -5.72 1.49
CA LYS A 9 -11.79 -5.32 2.56
C LYS A 9 -11.60 -6.15 3.83
N SER A 10 -11.34 -7.45 3.69
CA SER A 10 -11.05 -8.36 4.80
C SER A 10 -9.78 -8.02 5.57
N ASP A 11 -8.82 -7.38 4.91
CA ASP A 11 -7.48 -7.16 5.45
C ASP A 11 -7.35 -5.76 6.09
N TYR A 12 -8.26 -4.85 5.75
CA TYR A 12 -8.15 -3.44 6.09
C TYR A 12 -8.13 -3.17 7.61
N GLU A 13 -9.00 -3.86 8.34
CA GLU A 13 -9.06 -3.71 9.80
C GLU A 13 -7.75 -4.13 10.46
N GLU A 14 -7.12 -5.20 9.97
CA GLU A 14 -5.83 -5.66 10.49
C GLU A 14 -4.70 -4.69 10.12
N ILE A 15 -4.71 -4.14 8.90
CA ILE A 15 -3.77 -3.08 8.48
C ILE A 15 -3.88 -1.86 9.41
N LEU A 16 -5.10 -1.43 9.78
CA LEU A 16 -5.30 -0.34 10.74
C LEU A 16 -4.74 -0.69 12.11
N LYS A 17 -5.03 -1.89 12.64
CA LYS A 17 -4.56 -2.32 13.97
C LYS A 17 -3.05 -2.37 14.09
N MET A 18 -2.35 -2.82 13.04
CA MET A 18 -0.90 -2.92 13.06
C MET A 18 -0.18 -1.60 12.75
N SER A 19 -0.87 -0.65 12.12
CA SER A 19 -0.27 0.62 11.70
C SER A 19 -0.16 1.59 12.87
N VAL A 20 1.05 2.07 13.16
CA VAL A 20 1.28 3.02 14.27
C VAL A 20 0.72 4.42 13.99
N ASP A 21 0.51 4.71 12.72
CA ASP A 21 -0.05 5.94 12.15
C ASP A 21 -1.47 5.71 11.61
N SER A 22 -2.22 4.77 12.20
CA SER A 22 -3.57 4.43 11.74
C SER A 22 -4.55 5.61 11.71
N SER A 23 -4.28 6.66 12.49
CA SER A 23 -5.01 7.94 12.42
C SER A 23 -4.84 8.70 11.11
N GLU A 24 -3.82 8.37 10.30
CA GLU A 24 -3.60 8.95 8.96
C GLU A 24 -4.30 8.13 7.86
N LEU A 25 -4.87 6.98 8.20
CA LEU A 25 -5.67 6.16 7.28
C LEU A 25 -7.15 6.49 7.44
N ASP A 26 -7.92 6.28 6.37
CA ASP A 26 -9.37 6.46 6.42
C ASP A 26 -10.01 5.46 7.40
N ASN A 27 -11.08 5.88 8.08
CA ASN A 27 -11.71 5.06 9.12
C ASN A 27 -12.35 3.79 8.55
N THR A 28 -12.79 3.83 7.28
CA THR A 28 -13.43 2.71 6.60
C THR A 28 -12.68 2.30 5.34
N TRP A 29 -12.81 1.03 4.97
CA TRP A 29 -12.22 0.53 3.73
C TRP A 29 -12.83 1.20 2.49
N GLU A 30 -14.12 1.54 2.55
CA GLU A 30 -14.83 2.24 1.48
C GLU A 30 -14.26 3.64 1.23
N GLU A 31 -14.03 4.43 2.28
CA GLU A 31 -13.39 5.75 2.20
C GLU A 31 -11.97 5.62 1.65
N TRP A 32 -11.18 4.70 2.22
CA TRP A 32 -9.83 4.42 1.75
C TRP A 32 -9.80 4.05 0.27
N LYS A 33 -10.71 3.18 -0.17
CA LYS A 33 -10.81 2.76 -1.56
C LYS A 33 -11.15 3.94 -2.46
N ALA A 34 -12.10 4.79 -2.07
CA ALA A 34 -12.48 5.97 -2.83
C ALA A 34 -11.29 6.96 -2.99
N ASN A 35 -10.55 7.21 -1.91
CA ASN A 35 -9.37 8.08 -1.91
C ASN A 35 -8.22 7.49 -2.73
N LYS A 36 -7.96 6.19 -2.60
CA LYS A 36 -6.99 5.45 -3.42
C LYS A 36 -7.32 5.52 -4.90
N GLU A 37 -8.57 5.29 -5.29
CA GLU A 37 -9.01 5.37 -6.70
C GLU A 37 -8.88 6.80 -7.25
N ARG A 38 -9.21 7.82 -6.45
CA ARG A 38 -9.00 9.23 -6.84
C ARG A 38 -7.52 9.52 -7.09
N THR A 39 -6.65 9.07 -6.19
CA THR A 39 -5.19 9.21 -6.31
C THR A 39 -4.67 8.49 -7.54
N LYS A 40 -5.09 7.23 -7.78
CA LYS A 40 -4.71 6.45 -8.96
C LYS A 40 -5.10 7.16 -10.25
N LYS A 41 -6.34 7.64 -10.37
CA LYS A 41 -6.81 8.39 -11.55
C LYS A 41 -6.01 9.68 -11.76
N HIS A 42 -5.71 10.41 -10.69
CA HIS A 42 -4.88 11.60 -10.76
C HIS A 42 -3.49 11.28 -11.32
N LEU A 43 -2.82 10.26 -10.77
CA LEU A 43 -1.50 9.85 -11.26
C LEU A 43 -1.54 9.39 -12.73
N GLN A 44 -2.55 8.63 -13.11
CA GLN A 44 -2.75 8.22 -14.52
C GLN A 44 -3.01 9.43 -15.44
N SER A 45 -3.73 10.45 -14.97
CA SER A 45 -3.96 11.68 -15.75
C SER A 45 -2.69 12.49 -16.02
N LEU A 46 -1.65 12.29 -15.20
CA LEU A 46 -0.32 12.87 -15.38
C LEU A 46 0.57 12.02 -16.33
N GLY A 47 0.00 11.01 -17.00
CA GLY A 47 0.72 10.13 -17.92
C GLY A 47 1.52 9.01 -17.24
N MET A 48 1.34 8.79 -15.94
CA MET A 48 2.06 7.74 -15.21
C MET A 48 1.37 6.38 -15.37
N GLU A 49 2.15 5.36 -15.70
CA GLU A 49 1.71 3.96 -15.63
C GLU A 49 1.67 3.52 -14.16
N VAL A 50 0.46 3.37 -13.62
CA VAL A 50 0.22 2.96 -12.22
C VAL A 50 -0.27 1.52 -12.15
N ILE A 51 0.35 0.71 -11.30
CA ILE A 51 -0.08 -0.66 -11.02
C ILE A 51 -0.55 -0.83 -9.58
N ASP A 52 -1.58 -1.66 -9.41
CA ASP A 52 -2.05 -2.04 -8.08
C ASP A 52 -1.11 -3.09 -7.49
N VAL A 53 -0.62 -2.84 -6.28
CA VAL A 53 0.24 -3.75 -5.53
C VAL A 53 -0.52 -4.20 -4.29
N LEU A 54 -0.93 -5.47 -4.28
CA LEU A 54 -1.61 -6.05 -3.12
C LEU A 54 -0.66 -6.06 -1.91
N VAL A 55 -1.14 -5.44 -0.83
CA VAL A 55 -0.48 -5.44 0.47
C VAL A 55 -1.34 -6.26 1.42
N THR A 56 -0.82 -7.42 1.82
CA THR A 56 -1.45 -8.26 2.83
C THR A 56 -0.83 -7.98 4.20
N PRO A 57 -1.58 -8.16 5.31
CA PRO A 57 -1.04 -7.92 6.66
C PRO A 57 0.19 -8.77 6.96
N GLU A 58 0.16 -10.05 6.57
CA GLU A 58 1.24 -11.00 6.79
C GLU A 58 2.53 -10.58 6.06
N GLU A 59 2.46 -10.27 4.77
CA GLU A 59 3.65 -9.88 4.00
C GLU A 59 4.22 -8.54 4.48
N LEU A 60 3.35 -7.57 4.82
CA LEU A 60 3.78 -6.27 5.34
C LEU A 60 4.48 -6.44 6.69
N LEU A 61 3.92 -7.26 7.58
CA LEU A 61 4.50 -7.56 8.89
C LEU A 61 5.87 -8.24 8.75
N ASN A 62 5.97 -9.25 7.88
CA ASN A 62 7.23 -9.94 7.63
C ASN A 62 8.28 -8.99 7.06
N TYR A 63 7.92 -8.17 6.07
CA TYR A 63 8.80 -7.17 5.50
C TYR A 63 9.30 -6.17 6.55
N CYS A 64 8.41 -5.65 7.39
CA CYS A 64 8.79 -4.69 8.42
C CYS A 64 9.70 -5.33 9.48
N ARG A 65 9.47 -6.60 9.85
CA ARG A 65 10.34 -7.34 10.77
C ARG A 65 11.74 -7.54 10.20
N GLU A 66 11.84 -8.00 8.95
CA GLU A 66 13.12 -8.24 8.27
C GLU A 66 13.95 -6.96 8.10
N ASN A 67 13.29 -5.82 7.92
CA ASN A 67 13.93 -4.52 7.69
C ASN A 67 14.00 -3.64 8.94
N VAL A 68 13.57 -4.14 10.11
CA VAL A 68 13.56 -3.41 11.39
C VAL A 68 12.80 -2.07 11.28
N LEU A 69 11.64 -2.10 10.62
CA LEU A 69 10.77 -0.94 10.39
C LEU A 69 9.56 -0.96 11.31
N ARG A 70 9.11 0.22 11.71
CA ARG A 70 7.75 0.40 12.25
C ARG A 70 6.75 0.30 11.11
N ILE A 71 5.58 -0.28 11.37
CA ILE A 71 4.52 -0.35 10.37
C ILE A 71 3.83 1.01 10.30
N ASP A 72 4.39 1.91 9.49
CA ASP A 72 3.87 3.25 9.22
C ASP A 72 3.72 3.50 7.70
N GLY A 73 3.26 4.69 7.31
CA GLY A 73 3.06 5.07 5.92
C GLY A 73 4.34 5.04 5.08
N ASN A 74 5.48 5.27 5.70
CA ASN A 74 6.78 5.14 5.04
C ASN A 74 7.10 3.66 4.77
N ALA A 75 6.94 2.77 5.75
CA ALA A 75 7.15 1.35 5.57
C ALA A 75 6.19 0.73 4.54
N ARG A 76 4.90 1.12 4.55
CA ARG A 76 3.92 0.70 3.54
C ARG A 76 4.34 1.15 2.13
N SER A 77 4.78 2.39 1.98
CA SER A 77 5.30 2.94 0.71
C SER A 77 6.56 2.21 0.22
N GLN A 78 7.49 1.91 1.13
CA GLN A 78 8.70 1.16 0.81
C GLN A 78 8.40 -0.27 0.38
N PHE A 79 7.50 -0.96 1.08
CA PHE A 79 7.05 -2.30 0.71
C PHE A 79 6.44 -2.35 -0.69
N VAL A 80 5.54 -1.40 -1.00
CA VAL A 80 4.94 -1.26 -2.33
C VAL A 80 5.99 -1.00 -3.41
N SER A 81 6.95 -0.12 -3.12
CA SER A 81 8.05 0.19 -4.04
C SER A 81 8.93 -1.04 -4.30
N ASN A 82 9.28 -1.79 -3.25
CA ASN A 82 10.04 -3.02 -3.37
C ASN A 82 9.32 -4.06 -4.25
N LYS A 83 8.03 -4.33 -3.96
CA LYS A 83 7.21 -5.23 -4.79
C LYS A 83 7.12 -4.76 -6.25
N THR A 84 6.96 -3.46 -6.48
CA THR A 84 6.91 -2.87 -7.83
C THR A 84 8.21 -3.14 -8.58
N SER A 85 9.35 -2.90 -7.97
CA SER A 85 10.66 -3.17 -8.58
C SER A 85 10.87 -4.66 -8.87
N GLN A 86 10.37 -5.56 -8.02
CA GLN A 86 10.42 -7.00 -8.29
C GLN A 86 9.57 -7.40 -9.50
N LEU A 87 8.39 -6.80 -9.68
CA LEU A 87 7.53 -7.04 -10.85
C LEU A 87 8.18 -6.54 -12.15
N GLN A 88 8.91 -5.44 -12.10
CA GLN A 88 9.66 -4.93 -13.26
C GLN A 88 10.77 -5.87 -13.71
N LYS A 89 11.50 -6.47 -12.76
CA LYS A 89 12.60 -7.41 -13.06
C LYS A 89 12.14 -8.75 -13.63
N LYS A 90 10.85 -9.09 -13.48
CA LYS A 90 10.24 -10.33 -13.95
C LYS A 90 9.61 -10.21 -15.35
N LYS A 91 9.54 -9.00 -15.92
CA LYS A 91 9.10 -8.73 -17.29
C LYS A 91 10.31 -8.68 -18.22
#